data_AF-A0A847Z924-F1
#
_entry.id   AF-A0A847Z924-F1
#
_cell.length_a   1.000
_cell.length_b   1.000
_cell.length_c   1.000
_cell.angle_alpha   90.00
_cell.angle_beta   90.00
_cell.angle_gamma   90.00
#
_symmetry.space_group_name_H-M   'P 1'
#
loop_
_entity.id
_entity.type
_entity.pdbx_description
1 polymer ?
#
loop_
_entity_poly.entity_id
_entity_poly.type
_entity_poly.pdbx_seq_one_letter_code
_entity_poly.pdbx_strand_id
1 'polypeptide(L)' 'MNQTLTIRIPDDLRKELQDLSKSENKPASDIVRESLKRHLAIHRFRRLRNMTLPFAEAQGILTDEDVFKLIS' A
#
# COMPACT_ATOMS: atom_id res chain seq x y z
N MET A 1 16.17 0.92 13.65
CA MET A 1 16.08 2.17 14.43
C MET A 1 14.65 2.67 14.34
N ASN A 2 13.98 2.94 15.46
CA ASN A 2 12.65 3.55 15.44
C ASN A 2 12.79 5.07 15.46
N GLN A 3 12.10 5.74 14.54
CA GLN A 3 12.05 7.19 14.46
C GLN A 3 10.61 7.65 14.76
N THR A 4 10.48 8.74 15.53
CA THR A 4 9.18 9.32 15.88
C THR A 4 8.76 10.29 14.78
N LEU A 5 7.54 10.13 14.28
CA LEU A 5 6.93 11.02 13.29
C LEU A 5 5.77 11.77 13.95
N THR A 6 5.91 13.09 14.09
CA THR A 6 4.83 13.97 14.56
C THR A 6 4.17 14.63 13.37
N ILE A 7 2.88 14.37 13.16
CA ILE A 7 2.09 14.93 12.05
C ILE A 7 0.81 15.58 12.59
N ARG A 8 0.34 16.61 11.89
CA ARG A 8 -0.98 17.17 12.11
C ARG A 8 -2.00 16.35 11.34
N ILE A 9 -3.06 15.93 12.01
CA ILE A 9 -4.19 15.25 11.40
C ILE A 9 -5.48 15.94 11.82
N PRO A 10 -6.52 15.90 10.98
CA PRO A 10 -7.87 16.32 11.35
C PRO A 10 -8.41 15.55 12.59
N ASP A 11 -9.28 16.20 13.37
CA ASP A 11 -9.80 15.65 14.63
C ASP A 11 -10.74 14.45 14.42
N ASP A 12 -11.48 14.44 13.32
CA ASP A 12 -12.30 13.31 12.85
C ASP A 12 -11.43 12.09 12.57
N LEU A 13 -10.34 12.25 11.82
CA LEU A 13 -9.41 11.16 11.53
C LEU A 13 -8.78 10.59 12.80
N ARG A 14 -8.48 11.46 13.79
CA ARG A 14 -7.98 11.01 15.09
C ARG A 14 -9.00 10.15 15.83
N LYS A 15 -10.29 10.50 15.79
CA LYS A 15 -11.36 9.71 16.40
C LYS A 15 -11.51 8.35 15.73
N GLU A 16 -11.58 8.33 14.40
CA GLU A 16 -11.66 7.08 13.62
C GLU A 16 -10.50 6.13 13.94
N LEU A 17 -9.27 6.66 14.02
CA LEU A 17 -8.09 5.87 14.38
C LEU A 17 -8.17 5.29 15.80
N GLN A 18 -8.73 6.04 16.76
CA GLN A 18 -8.92 5.57 18.12
C GLN A 18 -9.99 4.47 18.21
N ASP A 19 -11.08 4.63 17.47
CA ASP A 19 -12.15 3.63 17.44
C ASP A 19 -11.67 2.33 16.78
N LEU A 20 -10.92 2.43 15.68
CA LEU A 20 -10.28 1.30 15.03
C LEU A 20 -9.24 0.61 15.93
N SER A 21 -8.45 1.40 16.65
CA SER A 21 -7.47 0.91 17.62
C SER A 21 -8.13 0.07 18.72
N LYS A 22 -9.30 0.52 19.23
CA LYS A 22 -10.08 -0.22 20.22
C LYS A 22 -10.71 -1.48 19.62
N SER A 23 -11.30 -1.39 18.43
CA SER A 23 -11.99 -2.54 17.80
C SER A 23 -11.03 -3.65 17.42
N GLU A 24 -9.82 -3.32 16.95
CA GLU A 24 -8.80 -4.30 16.57
C GLU A 24 -7.89 -4.72 17.74
N ASN A 25 -8.03 -4.09 18.91
CA ASN A 25 -7.13 -4.25 20.05
C ASN A 25 -5.65 -4.07 19.65
N LYS A 26 -5.36 -3.06 18.83
CA LYS A 26 -4.03 -2.73 18.33
C LYS A 26 -3.66 -1.29 18.65
N PRO A 27 -2.39 -0.99 18.95
CA PRO A 27 -1.94 0.38 19.11
C PRO A 27 -2.17 1.22 17.84
N ALA A 28 -2.66 2.45 18.01
CA ALA A 28 -2.83 3.39 16.89
C ALA A 28 -1.54 3.61 16.07
N SER A 29 -0.38 3.57 16.72
CA SER A 29 0.93 3.67 16.07
C SER A 29 1.24 2.49 15.15
N ASP A 30 0.77 1.29 15.48
CA ASP A 30 0.95 0.10 14.64
C ASP A 30 0.03 0.16 13.42
N ILE A 31 -1.24 0.54 13.61
CA ILE A 31 -2.19 0.77 12.52
C ILE A 31 -1.65 1.80 11.53
N VAL A 32 -1.15 2.94 12.01
CA VAL A 32 -0.56 3.98 11.16
C VAL A 32 0.67 3.45 10.43
N ARG A 33 1.54 2.69 11.11
CA ARG A 33 2.75 2.12 10.49
C ARG A 33 2.40 1.12 9.39
N GLU A 34 1.41 0.25 9.63
CA GLU A 34 0.92 -0.72 8.63
C GLU A 34 0.30 -0.02 7.42
N SER A 35 -0.55 0.98 7.67
CA SER A 35 -1.16 1.80 6.62
C SER A 35 -0.12 2.49 5.74
N LEU A 36 0.89 3.14 6.35
CA LEU A 36 1.99 3.76 5.62
C LEU A 36 2.80 2.76 4.81
N LYS A 37 3.14 1.59 5.38
CA LYS A 37 3.85 0.53 4.67
C LYS A 37 3.06 0.06 3.44
N ARG A 38 1.75 -0.17 3.60
CA ARG A 38 0.87 -0.60 2.51
C ARG A 38 0.76 0.48 1.42
N HIS A 39 0.57 1.73 1.82
CA HIS A 39 0.50 2.87 0.90
C HIS A 39 1.78 2.98 0.05
N LEU A 40 2.95 2.94 0.70
CA LEU A 40 4.23 2.99 0.02
C LEU A 40 4.47 1.77 -0.88
N ALA A 41 4.04 0.58 -0.48
CA ALA A 41 4.13 -0.62 -1.30
C ALA A 41 3.30 -0.49 -2.58
N ILE A 42 2.05 -0.04 -2.48
CA ILE A 42 1.18 0.20 -3.64
C ILE A 42 1.79 1.27 -4.56
N HIS A 43 2.30 2.37 -3.98
CA HIS A 43 2.95 3.41 -4.76
C HIS A 43 4.17 2.87 -5.54
N ARG A 44 5.05 2.11 -4.88
CA ARG A 44 6.20 1.47 -5.53
C ARG A 44 5.78 0.49 -6.63
N PHE A 45 4.76 -0.34 -6.36
CA PHE A 45 4.23 -1.28 -7.34
C PHE A 45 3.69 -0.58 -8.58
N ARG A 46 2.87 0.46 -8.41
CA ARG A 46 2.34 1.25 -9.53
C ARG A 46 3.43 1.92 -10.35
N ARG A 47 4.47 2.45 -9.69
CA ARG A 47 5.63 3.01 -10.38
C ARG A 47 6.34 1.96 -11.22
N LEU A 48 6.59 0.78 -10.66
CA LEU A 48 7.24 -0.31 -11.38
C LEU A 48 6.39 -0.77 -12.57
N ARG A 49 5.08 -0.97 -12.35
CA ARG A 49 4.13 -1.33 -13.42
C ARG A 49 4.17 -0.32 -14.56
N ASN A 50 4.14 0.98 -14.27
CA ASN A 50 4.18 2.02 -15.32
C ASN A 50 5.48 1.98 -16.14
N MET A 51 6.60 1.58 -15.51
CA MET A 51 7.87 1.41 -16.22
C MET A 51 7.88 0.15 -17.09
N THR A 52 7.28 -0.95 -16.62
CA THR A 52 7.35 -2.25 -17.30
C THR A 52 6.23 -2.46 -18.33
N LEU A 53 5.09 -1.79 -18.16
CA LEU A 53 3.90 -1.97 -18.99
C LEU A 53 4.17 -1.81 -20.49
N PRO A 54 4.90 -0.77 -20.98
CA PRO A 54 5.14 -0.62 -22.42
C PRO A 54 5.91 -1.80 -23.03
N PHE A 55 6.80 -2.42 -22.26
CA PHE A 55 7.58 -3.58 -22.71
C PHE A 55 6.72 -4.85 -22.71
N ALA A 56 5.86 -5.02 -21.70
CA ALA A 56 4.91 -6.12 -21.62
C ALA A 56 3.86 -6.04 -22.74
N GLU A 57 3.33 -4.85 -23.02
CA GLU A 57 2.39 -4.61 -24.12
C GLU A 57 2.99 -4.93 -25.49
N ALA A 58 4.26 -4.55 -25.72
CA ALA A 58 4.98 -4.90 -26.95
C ALA A 58 5.16 -6.42 -27.14
N GLN A 59 5.06 -7.20 -26.06
CA GLN A 59 5.10 -8.66 -26.06
C GLN A 59 3.70 -9.30 -26.02
N GLY A 60 2.63 -8.49 -26.06
CA GLY A 60 1.24 -8.96 -26.02
C GLY A 60 0.74 -9.40 -24.64
N ILE A 61 1.40 -8.97 -23.56
CA ILE A 61 1.05 -9.33 -22.17
C ILE A 61 0.30 -8.18 -21.54
N LEU A 62 -1.03 -8.29 -21.40
CA LEU A 62 -1.87 -7.23 -20.80
C LEU A 62 -2.65 -7.69 -19.57
N THR A 63 -3.04 -8.96 -19.51
CA THR A 63 -3.83 -9.49 -18.39
C THR A 63 -3.03 -10.44 -17.52
N ASP A 64 -3.56 -10.71 -16.33
CA ASP A 64 -2.98 -11.69 -15.42
C ASP A 64 -2.99 -13.09 -16.07
N GLU A 65 -4.00 -13.43 -16.87
CA GLU A 65 -4.05 -14.69 -17.62
C GLU A 65 -2.92 -14.82 -18.65
N ASP A 66 -2.53 -13.73 -19.31
CA ASP A 66 -1.39 -13.75 -20.25
C ASP A 66 -0.08 -14.06 -19.52
N VAL A 67 0.08 -13.50 -18.31
CA VAL A 67 1.22 -13.81 -17.44
C VAL A 67 1.20 -15.27 -17.01
N PHE A 68 0.05 -15.78 -16.55
CA PHE A 68 -0.06 -17.17 -16.10
C PHE A 68 0.26 -18.17 -17.20
N LYS A 69 -0.22 -17.93 -18.44
CA LYS A 69 0.11 -18.77 -19.60
C LYS A 69 1.60 -18.83 -19.93
N LEU A 70 2.38 -17.83 -19.52
CA LEU A 70 3.81 -17.75 -19.80
C LEU A 70 4.68 -18.43 -18.73
N ILE A 71 4.19 -18.52 -17.49
CA ILE A 71 5.00 -18.97 -16.33
C ILE A 71 4.48 -20.24 -15.67
N SER A 72 3.29 -20.73 -16.05
CA SER A 72 2.68 -21.98 -15.56
C SER A 72 2.70 -23.04 -16.65
#